data_AF-A0A5S9ITY3-F1
#
_entry.id   AF-A0A5S9ITY3-F1
#
_cell.length_a   1.000
_cell.length_b   1.000
_cell.length_c   1.000
_cell.angle_alpha   90.00
_cell.angle_beta   90.00
_cell.angle_gamma   90.00
#
_symmetry.space_group_name_H-M   'P 1'
#
loop_
_entity.id
_entity.type
_entity.pdbx_description
1 polymer ?
#
loop_
_entity_poly.entity_id
_entity_poly.type
_entity_poly.pdbx_seq_one_letter_code
_entity_poly.pdbx_strand_id
1 'polypeptide(L)'
;MELIIYILRWWMYFIVTVFVLFLTPILFANLYDLLKHKKKYTKKLLISFYVLVLCTTVVATTNIITSENVWASNAVLISNPWALAALLEAYFAFLTFYIWVFYKENSVIAKILWFLFIITLGNIAIAVYMLIQISRWQENEGIEKLVSRI
;
A
#
# COMPACT_ATOMS: atom_id res chain seq x y z
N MET A 1 -35.88 -10.50 -2.72
CA MET A 1 -35.10 -9.24 -2.77
C MET A 1 -33.63 -9.49 -2.45
N GLU A 2 -33.33 -10.21 -1.36
CA GLU A 2 -31.96 -10.63 -0.96
C GLU A 2 -31.13 -11.36 -2.03
N LEU A 3 -31.74 -12.28 -2.80
CA LEU A 3 -31.01 -13.07 -3.81
C LEU A 3 -30.43 -12.21 -4.95
N ILE A 4 -31.17 -11.18 -5.38
CA ILE A 4 -30.74 -10.27 -6.44
C ILE A 4 -29.56 -9.43 -5.95
N ILE A 5 -29.60 -8.96 -4.70
CA ILE A 5 -28.51 -8.22 -4.07
C ILE A 5 -27.26 -9.11 -3.94
N TYR A 6 -27.44 -10.38 -3.55
CA TYR A 6 -26.33 -11.33 -3.44
C TYR A 6 -25.68 -11.64 -4.80
N ILE A 7 -26.50 -11.84 -5.83
CA ILE A 7 -26.04 -12.07 -7.20
C ILE A 7 -25.32 -10.83 -7.73
N LEU A 8 -25.89 -9.64 -7.60
CA LEU A 8 -25.26 -8.39 -8.05
C LEU A 8 -23.93 -8.13 -7.33
N ARG A 9 -23.85 -8.46 -6.04
CA ARG A 9 -22.61 -8.33 -5.26
C ARG A 9 -21.53 -9.29 -5.77
N TRP A 10 -21.88 -10.55 -6.02
CA TRP A 10 -20.97 -11.52 -6.65
C TRP A 10 -20.58 -11.13 -8.08
N TRP A 11 -21.52 -10.61 -8.87
CA TRP A 11 -21.29 -10.14 -10.23
C TRP A 11 -20.31 -8.97 -10.28
N MET A 12 -20.43 -8.04 -9.32
CA MET A 12 -19.51 -6.91 -9.18
C MET A 12 -18.11 -7.37 -8.77
N TYR A 13 -17.99 -8.32 -7.83
CA TYR A 13 -16.69 -8.91 -7.48
C TYR A 13 -16.04 -9.61 -8.66
N PHE A 14 -16.82 -10.37 -9.45
CA PHE A 14 -16.34 -11.05 -10.65
C PHE A 14 -15.87 -10.07 -11.73
N ILE A 15 -16.61 -9.00 -12.00
CA ILE A 15 -16.19 -7.97 -12.95
C ILE A 15 -14.92 -7.28 -12.47
N VAL A 16 -14.87 -6.85 -11.21
CA VAL A 16 -13.70 -6.13 -10.70
C VAL A 16 -12.46 -7.04 -10.71
N THR A 17 -12.58 -8.31 -10.30
CA THR A 17 -11.44 -9.24 -10.35
C THR A 17 -11.00 -9.55 -11.77
N VAL A 18 -11.92 -9.85 -12.69
CA VAL A 18 -11.58 -10.13 -14.10
C VAL A 18 -11.00 -8.88 -14.77
N PHE A 19 -11.63 -7.72 -14.61
CA PHE A 19 -11.17 -6.47 -15.21
C PHE A 19 -9.80 -6.06 -14.68
N VAL A 20 -9.56 -6.19 -13.37
CA VAL A 20 -8.24 -5.95 -12.76
C VAL A 20 -7.22 -6.96 -13.28
N LEU A 21 -7.53 -8.27 -13.33
CA LEU A 21 -6.60 -9.30 -13.80
C LEU A 21 -6.24 -9.16 -15.29
N PHE A 22 -7.13 -8.64 -16.13
CA PHE A 22 -6.89 -8.46 -17.56
C PHE A 22 -6.31 -7.09 -17.94
N LEU A 23 -6.70 -6.00 -17.28
CA LEU A 23 -6.13 -4.68 -17.56
C LEU A 23 -4.80 -4.42 -16.85
N THR A 24 -4.59 -4.99 -15.65
CA THR A 24 -3.33 -4.73 -14.93
C THR A 24 -2.09 -5.16 -15.71
N PRO A 25 -2.03 -6.31 -16.40
CA PRO A 25 -0.85 -6.69 -17.19
C PRO A 25 -0.61 -5.75 -18.37
N ILE A 26 -1.67 -5.28 -19.04
CA ILE A 26 -1.59 -4.40 -20.22
C ILE A 26 -1.18 -2.98 -19.83
N LEU A 27 -1.83 -2.41 -18.81
CA LEU A 27 -1.46 -1.10 -18.26
C LEU A 27 -0.05 -1.13 -17.70
N PHE A 28 0.34 -2.21 -17.01
CA PHE A 28 1.66 -2.35 -16.43
C PHE A 28 2.74 -2.53 -17.50
N ALA A 29 2.48 -3.29 -18.57
CA ALA A 29 3.39 -3.42 -19.71
C ALA A 29 3.61 -2.08 -20.43
N ASN A 30 2.53 -1.36 -20.76
CA ASN A 30 2.61 -0.06 -21.43
C ASN A 30 3.31 1.00 -20.55
N LEU A 31 3.02 1.00 -19.25
CA LEU A 31 3.67 1.90 -18.30
C LEU A 31 5.15 1.53 -18.13
N TYR A 32 5.48 0.25 -18.03
CA TYR A 32 6.85 -0.24 -17.91
C TYR A 32 7.70 0.19 -19.11
N ASP A 33 7.21 0.00 -20.34
CA ASP A 33 7.92 0.39 -21.55
C ASP A 33 8.13 1.91 -21.63
N LEU A 34 7.14 2.71 -21.22
CA LEU A 34 7.28 4.17 -21.11
C LEU A 34 8.33 4.58 -20.06
N LEU A 35 8.38 3.90 -18.93
CA LEU A 35 9.29 4.22 -17.82
C LEU A 35 10.72 3.73 -18.07
N LYS A 36 10.91 2.64 -18.83
CA LYS A 36 12.22 2.05 -19.15
C LYS A 36 13.14 3.03 -19.87
N HIS A 37 12.59 3.84 -20.78
CA HIS A 37 13.35 4.82 -21.58
C HIS A 37 13.53 6.18 -20.89
N LYS A 38 12.79 6.45 -19.81
CA LYS A 38 12.74 7.75 -19.14
C LYS A 38 13.09 7.66 -17.66
N LYS A 39 14.21 7.01 -17.33
CA LYS A 39 14.73 6.77 -15.96
C LYS A 39 14.60 7.96 -14.99
N LYS A 40 14.88 9.20 -15.45
CA LYS A 40 14.74 10.44 -14.67
C LYS A 40 13.30 10.80 -14.30
N TYR A 41 12.35 10.49 -15.18
CA TYR A 41 10.93 10.74 -14.93
C TYR A 41 10.33 9.66 -14.03
N THR A 42 10.86 8.44 -14.07
CA THR A 42 10.45 7.34 -13.19
C THR A 42 10.65 7.66 -11.71
N LYS A 43 11.81 8.21 -11.32
CA LYS A 43 12.06 8.60 -9.93
C LYS A 43 11.08 9.68 -9.46
N LYS A 44 10.89 10.73 -10.26
CA LYS A 44 9.93 11.81 -9.95
C LYS A 44 8.49 11.30 -9.84
N LEU A 45 8.09 10.39 -10.74
CA LEU A 45 6.76 9.79 -10.72
C LEU A 45 6.54 8.96 -9.44
N LEU A 46 7.51 8.12 -9.07
CA LEU A 46 7.45 7.30 -7.85
C LEU A 46 7.39 8.18 -6.59
N ILE A 47 8.22 9.23 -6.51
CA ILE A 47 8.17 10.19 -5.41
C ILE A 47 6.79 10.85 -5.35
N SER A 48 6.28 11.36 -6.47
CA SER A 48 4.95 11.99 -6.54
C SER A 48 3.85 11.05 -6.04
N PHE A 49 3.88 9.78 -6.48
CA PHE A 49 2.93 8.77 -6.05
C PHE A 49 2.96 8.53 -4.53
N TYR A 50 4.14 8.29 -3.95
CA TYR A 50 4.24 8.03 -2.51
C TYR A 50 4.00 9.28 -1.65
N VAL A 51 4.32 10.47 -2.15
CA VAL A 51 3.93 11.73 -1.50
C VAL A 51 2.42 11.89 -1.50
N LEU A 52 1.74 11.59 -2.61
CA LEU A 52 0.29 11.63 -2.67
C LEU A 52 -0.34 10.65 -1.67
N VAL A 53 0.13 9.39 -1.63
CA VAL A 53 -0.31 8.38 -0.66
C VAL A 53 -0.09 8.87 0.78
N LEU A 54 1.07 9.45 1.07
CA LEU A 54 1.38 9.99 2.40
C LEU A 54 0.42 11.12 2.78
N CYS A 55 0.22 12.10 1.90
CA CYS A 55 -0.67 13.23 2.14
C CYS A 55 -2.13 12.78 2.35
N THR A 56 -2.64 11.90 1.49
CA THR A 56 -4.03 11.44 1.59
C THR A 56 -4.27 10.62 2.85
N THR A 57 -3.34 9.73 3.21
CA THR A 57 -3.46 8.92 4.42
C THR A 57 -3.34 9.76 5.68
N VAL A 58 -2.41 10.72 5.76
CA VAL A 58 -2.29 11.64 6.90
C VAL A 58 -3.56 12.49 7.07
N VAL A 59 -4.09 13.06 5.98
CA VAL A 59 -5.32 13.87 6.03
C VAL A 59 -6.52 13.01 6.46
N ALA A 60 -6.67 11.81 5.89
CA ALA A 60 -7.75 10.90 6.26
C ALA A 60 -7.67 10.50 7.74
N THR A 61 -6.49 10.10 8.22
CA THR A 61 -6.29 9.70 9.62
C THR A 61 -6.54 10.88 10.57
N THR A 62 -6.07 12.09 10.23
CA THR A 62 -6.30 13.28 11.06
C THR A 62 -7.79 13.60 11.16
N ASN A 63 -8.51 13.59 10.02
CA ASN A 63 -9.95 13.86 10.01
C ASN A 63 -10.71 12.88 10.90
N ILE A 64 -10.42 11.57 10.80
CA ILE A 64 -11.09 10.53 11.58
C ILE A 64 -10.81 10.67 13.08
N ILE A 65 -9.56 10.89 13.47
CA ILE A 65 -9.18 11.04 14.89
C ILE A 65 -9.85 12.27 15.51
N THR A 66 -10.07 13.33 14.72
CA THR A 66 -10.75 14.54 15.21
C THR A 66 -12.28 14.44 15.23
N SER A 67 -12.88 13.62 14.36
CA SER A 67 -14.34 13.50 14.25
C SER A 67 -14.94 12.43 15.15
N GLU A 68 -14.16 11.41 15.51
CA GLU A 68 -14.66 10.23 16.23
C GLU A 68 -13.79 9.84 17.42
N ASN A 69 -14.44 9.41 18.51
CA ASN A 69 -13.76 8.74 19.61
C ASN A 69 -13.38 7.32 19.17
N VAL A 70 -12.10 7.09 18.91
CA VAL A 70 -11.53 5.81 18.44
C VAL A 70 -12.02 4.61 19.27
N TRP A 71 -12.13 4.79 20.60
CA TRP A 71 -12.56 3.72 21.51
C TRP A 71 -14.05 3.36 21.38
N ALA A 72 -14.91 4.33 21.07
CA ALA A 72 -16.34 4.10 20.84
C ALA A 72 -16.60 3.51 19.44
N SER A 73 -15.80 3.91 18.46
CA SER A 73 -15.83 3.43 17.07
C SER A 73 -15.39 1.96 16.95
N ASN A 74 -14.44 1.51 17.77
CA ASN A 74 -13.94 0.11 17.75
C ASN A 74 -15.03 -0.95 17.97
N ALA A 75 -16.04 -0.68 18.82
CA ALA A 75 -17.13 -1.64 19.06
C ALA A 75 -18.00 -1.86 17.81
N VAL A 76 -18.20 -0.80 17.02
CA VAL A 76 -18.93 -0.87 15.75
C VAL A 76 -18.09 -1.57 14.68
N LEU A 77 -16.78 -1.32 14.65
CA LEU A 77 -15.85 -1.93 13.69
C LEU A 77 -15.79 -3.45 13.82
N ILE A 78 -15.70 -3.97 15.05
CA ILE A 78 -15.64 -5.41 15.33
C ILE A 78 -16.99 -6.08 15.03
N SER A 79 -18.10 -5.35 15.18
CA SER A 79 -19.43 -5.88 14.89
C SER A 79 -19.74 -6.01 13.39
N ASN A 80 -18.97 -5.34 12.52
CA ASN A 80 -19.15 -5.39 11.07
C ASN A 80 -18.15 -6.40 10.43
N PRO A 81 -18.63 -7.55 9.93
CA PRO A 81 -17.74 -8.58 9.36
C PRO A 81 -16.92 -8.10 8.16
N TRP A 82 -17.46 -7.15 7.37
CA TRP A 82 -16.77 -6.64 6.20
C TRP A 82 -15.63 -5.68 6.59
N ALA A 83 -15.85 -4.86 7.62
CA ALA A 83 -14.82 -3.99 8.18
C ALA A 83 -13.68 -4.81 8.81
N LEU A 84 -14.02 -5.88 9.53
CA LEU A 84 -13.03 -6.80 10.09
C LEU A 84 -12.21 -7.52 9.00
N ALA A 85 -12.87 -7.97 7.93
CA ALA A 85 -12.19 -8.61 6.79
C ALA A 85 -11.19 -7.65 6.11
N ALA A 86 -11.62 -6.41 5.83
CA ALA A 86 -10.74 -5.39 5.24
C ALA A 86 -9.57 -5.02 6.16
N LEU A 87 -9.80 -4.99 7.48
CA LEU A 87 -8.75 -4.76 8.47
C LEU A 87 -7.71 -5.88 8.44
N LEU A 88 -8.16 -7.14 8.48
CA LEU A 88 -7.27 -8.31 8.40
C LEU A 88 -6.46 -8.29 7.10
N GLU A 89 -7.11 -8.02 5.96
CA GLU A 89 -6.44 -7.91 4.67
C GLU A 89 -5.32 -6.84 4.69
N ALA A 90 -5.59 -5.68 5.27
CA ALA A 90 -4.60 -4.61 5.42
C ALA A 90 -3.42 -5.04 6.31
N TYR A 91 -3.67 -5.68 7.45
CA TYR A 91 -2.60 -6.15 8.35
C TYR A 91 -1.75 -7.27 7.74
N PHE A 92 -2.36 -8.19 6.97
CA PHE A 92 -1.59 -9.19 6.23
C PHE A 92 -0.73 -8.55 5.14
N ALA A 93 -1.24 -7.52 4.46
CA ALA A 93 -0.43 -6.74 3.51
C ALA A 93 0.74 -6.04 4.21
N PHE A 94 0.52 -5.43 5.37
CA PHE A 94 1.56 -4.79 6.17
C PHE A 94 2.63 -5.79 6.63
N LEU A 95 2.24 -6.96 7.09
CA LEU A 95 3.17 -8.01 7.49
C LEU A 95 3.98 -8.53 6.29
N THR A 96 3.33 -8.73 5.14
CA THR A 96 3.99 -9.14 3.91
C THR A 96 5.05 -8.12 3.48
N PHE A 97 4.70 -6.83 3.51
CA PHE A 97 5.64 -5.75 3.23
C PHE A 97 6.78 -5.70 4.27
N TYR A 98 6.46 -5.88 5.55
CA TYR A 98 7.45 -5.91 6.62
C TYR A 98 8.47 -7.03 6.43
N ILE A 99 8.06 -8.23 5.97
CA ILE A 99 9.00 -9.31 5.68
C ILE A 99 10.05 -8.86 4.66
N TRP A 100 9.64 -8.14 3.62
CA TRP A 100 10.59 -7.56 2.66
C TRP A 100 11.51 -6.52 3.33
N VAL A 101 10.99 -5.65 4.20
CA VAL A 101 11.81 -4.70 4.97
C VAL A 101 12.80 -5.41 5.90
N PHE A 102 12.37 -6.50 6.55
CA PHE A 102 13.18 -7.29 7.46
C PHE A 102 14.42 -7.88 6.78
N TYR A 103 14.29 -8.33 5.53
CA TYR A 103 15.42 -8.82 4.75
C TYR A 103 16.27 -7.69 4.17
N LYS A 104 15.69 -6.51 3.94
CA LYS A 104 16.39 -5.38 3.34
C LYS A 104 17.22 -4.56 4.33
N GLU A 105 16.79 -4.49 5.59
CA GLU A 105 17.52 -3.77 6.63
C GLU A 105 18.60 -4.67 7.27
N ASN A 106 19.82 -4.17 7.41
CA ASN A 106 20.90 -4.93 8.07
C ASN A 106 20.87 -4.78 9.60
N SER A 107 20.42 -3.62 10.10
CA SER A 107 20.39 -3.33 11.53
C SER A 107 19.18 -3.95 12.21
N VAL A 108 19.39 -4.76 13.25
CA VAL A 108 18.32 -5.33 14.08
C VAL A 108 17.43 -4.24 14.68
N ILE A 109 18.03 -3.11 15.09
CA ILE A 109 17.28 -1.96 15.63
C ILE A 109 16.36 -1.38 14.55
N ALA A 110 16.86 -1.22 13.32
CA ALA A 110 16.05 -0.71 12.21
C ALA A 110 14.89 -1.68 11.89
N LYS A 111 15.13 -3.00 11.92
CA LYS A 111 14.07 -4.01 11.72
C LYS A 111 12.96 -3.89 12.76
N ILE A 112 13.31 -3.71 14.03
CA ILE A 112 12.32 -3.58 15.11
C ILE A 112 11.56 -2.26 14.98
N LEU A 113 12.25 -1.15 14.73
CA LEU A 113 11.61 0.16 14.57
C LEU A 113 10.65 0.18 13.38
N TRP A 114 11.05 -0.37 12.23
CA TRP A 114 10.18 -0.45 11.07
C TRP A 114 8.99 -1.38 11.29
N PHE A 115 9.16 -2.47 12.04
CA PHE A 115 8.04 -3.33 12.42
C PHE A 115 6.98 -2.54 13.18
N LEU A 116 7.41 -1.84 14.24
CA LEU A 116 6.52 -1.05 15.08
C LEU A 116 5.83 0.02 14.24
N PHE A 117 6.57 0.79 13.45
CA PHE A 117 5.97 1.82 12.59
C PHE A 117 4.98 1.26 11.58
N ILE A 118 5.27 0.13 10.92
CA ILE A 118 4.37 -0.45 9.93
C ILE A 118 3.08 -0.96 10.57
N ILE A 119 3.16 -1.63 11.74
CA ILE A 119 1.97 -2.15 12.43
C ILE A 119 1.14 -1.02 13.05
N THR A 120 1.75 0.08 13.51
CA THR A 120 1.00 1.17 14.15
C THR A 120 0.53 2.25 13.18
N LEU A 121 1.34 2.63 12.18
CA LEU A 121 1.04 3.72 11.25
C LEU A 121 0.55 3.22 9.88
N GLY A 122 0.69 1.92 9.59
CA GLY A 122 0.26 1.31 8.33
C GLY A 122 0.89 1.98 7.11
N ASN A 123 0.03 2.45 6.21
CA ASN A 123 0.43 3.03 4.93
C ASN A 123 1.28 4.30 5.05
N ILE A 124 1.19 5.04 6.16
CA ILE A 124 2.06 6.21 6.41
C ILE A 124 3.52 5.74 6.53
N ALA A 125 3.78 4.70 7.33
CA ALA A 125 5.13 4.15 7.49
C ALA A 125 5.66 3.53 6.19
N ILE A 126 4.81 2.82 5.45
CA ILE A 126 5.16 2.25 4.14
C ILE A 126 5.55 3.36 3.15
N ALA A 127 4.78 4.44 3.07
CA ALA A 127 5.07 5.56 2.17
C ALA A 127 6.39 6.26 2.55
N VAL A 128 6.62 6.51 3.84
CA VAL A 128 7.89 7.09 4.32
C VAL A 128 9.06 6.16 4.01
N TYR A 129 8.95 4.86 4.28
CA TYR A 129 9.99 3.89 3.96
C TYR A 129 10.32 3.90 2.47
N MET A 130 9.30 3.87 1.60
CA MET A 130 9.50 3.88 0.15
C MET A 130 10.15 5.18 -0.32
N LEU A 131 9.76 6.34 0.21
CA LEU A 131 10.43 7.61 -0.10
C LEU A 131 11.90 7.62 0.32
N ILE A 132 12.24 7.01 1.47
CA ILE A 132 13.64 6.84 1.90
C ILE A 132 14.39 5.94 0.91
N GLN A 133 13.80 4.83 0.47
CA GLN A 133 14.43 3.92 -0.48
C GLN A 133 14.63 4.56 -1.86
N ILE A 134 13.63 5.30 -2.35
CA ILE A 134 13.70 6.01 -3.63
C ILE A 134 14.73 7.15 -3.58
N SER A 135 14.82 7.87 -2.46
CA SER A 135 15.81 8.94 -2.32
C SER A 135 17.25 8.40 -2.37
N ARG A 136 17.51 7.26 -1.72
CA ARG A 136 18.79 6.53 -1.73
C ARG A 136 19.11 5.86 -3.07
N TRP A 137 18.11 5.57 -3.89
CA TRP A 137 18.29 4.91 -5.18
C TRP A 137 18.83 5.87 -6.26
N GLN A 138 19.83 5.42 -7.01
CA GLN A 138 20.38 6.15 -8.15
C GLN A 138 19.68 5.72 -9.46
N GLU A 139 19.21 6.70 -10.23
CA GLU A 139 18.38 6.48 -11.42
C GLU A 139 19.09 5.68 -12.53
N ASN A 140 20.42 5.75 -12.57
CA ASN A 140 21.26 5.06 -13.55
C ASN A 140 21.30 3.53 -13.32
N GLU A 141 21.17 3.07 -12.08
CA GLU A 141 21.36 1.67 -11.67
C GLU A 141 20.21 0.72 -12.04
N GLY A 142 19.08 1.24 -12.54
CA GLY A 142 17.90 0.45 -12.89
C GLY A 142 16.97 0.19 -11.70
N ILE A 143 15.68 -0.02 -11.96
CA ILE A 143 14.63 -0.13 -10.93
C ILE A 143 14.82 -1.40 -10.08
N GLU A 144 15.43 -2.44 -10.63
CA GLU A 144 15.70 -3.69 -9.91
C GLU A 144 16.46 -3.43 -8.61
N LYS A 145 17.50 -2.58 -8.63
CA LYS A 145 18.26 -2.23 -7.42
C LYS A 145 17.44 -1.53 -6.34
N LEU A 146 16.31 -0.90 -6.67
CA LEU A 146 15.39 -0.36 -5.68
C LEU A 146 14.73 -1.49 -4.89
N VAL A 147 14.45 -2.62 -5.53
CA VAL A 147 13.80 -3.79 -4.93
C VAL A 147 14.82 -4.76 -4.33
N SER A 148 15.96 -4.96 -5.00
CA SER A 148 16.87 -6.10 -4.80
C SER A 148 18.19 -5.78 -4.10
N ARG A 149 18.24 -4.81 -3.19
CA ARG A 149 19.49 -4.47 -2.49
C ARG A 149 19.87 -5.51 -1.42
N ILE A 150 20.32 -6.68 -1.91
CA ILE A 150 21.33 -7.55 -1.31
C ILE A 150 22.64 -7.22 -2.02
#